data_AF-A0A968RVR0-F1
#
_entry.id   AF-A0A968RVR0-F1
#
_cell.length_a   1.000
_cell.length_b   1.000
_cell.length_c   1.000
_cell.angle_alpha   90.00
_cell.angle_beta   90.00
_cell.angle_gamma   90.00
#
_symmetry.space_group_name_H-M   'P 1'
#
loop_
_entity.id
_entity.type
_entity.pdbx_description
1 polymer ?
#
loop_
_entity_poly.entity_id
_entity_poly.type
_entity_poly.pdbx_seq_one_letter_code
_entity_poly.pdbx_strand_id
1 'polypeptide(L)'
;MKVILTLSFCFCWGITFAQQIAPTLLPLEQVEQLIMPFVENDVLVAKEAQRRANREIPEFAVSQRVSIQPQTHGNWEVLADGTAVWRLRILSKGAHSLNLGFTNFSLPKNAQLFFIQPRPKRYTRSIFSSRQ
;
A
#
# COMPACT_ATOMS: atom_id res chain seq x y z
N MET A 1 29.58 57.11 -35.36
CA MET A 1 29.68 56.69 -33.94
C MET A 1 28.50 55.78 -33.61
N LYS A 2 28.76 54.48 -33.42
CA LYS A 2 27.83 53.51 -32.82
C LYS A 2 28.67 52.62 -31.91
N VAL A 3 28.44 52.71 -30.61
CA VAL A 3 29.11 51.92 -29.57
C VAL A 3 28.27 50.66 -29.38
N ILE A 4 28.85 49.48 -29.58
CA ILE A 4 28.23 48.19 -29.26
C ILE A 4 28.91 47.70 -27.98
N LEU A 5 28.17 47.69 -26.86
CA LEU A 5 28.57 47.05 -25.61
C LEU A 5 28.08 45.60 -25.64
N THR A 6 29.00 44.64 -25.71
CA THR A 6 28.71 43.24 -25.43
C THR A 6 28.74 43.01 -23.92
N LEU A 7 27.59 42.66 -23.33
CA LEU A 7 27.53 42.14 -21.96
C LEU A 7 27.35 40.61 -22.02
N SER A 8 28.45 39.89 -21.83
CA SER A 8 28.44 38.44 -21.61
C SER A 8 28.01 38.19 -20.16
N PHE A 9 26.86 37.55 -19.95
CA PHE A 9 26.41 37.13 -18.63
C PHE A 9 26.69 35.63 -18.48
N CYS A 10 27.88 35.32 -17.93
CA CYS A 10 28.15 34.02 -17.33
C CYS A 10 27.25 33.85 -16.10
N PHE A 11 26.19 33.07 -16.22
CA PHE A 11 25.40 32.62 -15.08
C PHE A 11 25.66 31.12 -14.86
N CYS A 12 26.86 30.80 -14.37
CA CYS A 12 27.11 29.54 -13.69
C CYS A 12 26.80 29.74 -12.20
N TRP A 13 25.52 29.79 -11.82
CA TRP A 13 25.13 29.59 -10.42
C TRP A 13 24.33 28.29 -10.35
N GLY A 14 25.02 27.29 -9.82
CA GLY A 14 24.54 25.92 -9.72
C GLY A 14 23.17 25.87 -9.08
N ILE A 15 22.26 25.19 -9.75
CA ILE A 15 21.20 24.50 -9.03
C ILE A 15 21.91 23.36 -8.32
N THR A 16 22.34 23.62 -7.10
CA THR A 16 22.54 22.57 -6.12
C THR A 16 21.21 21.83 -6.07
N PHE A 17 21.12 20.67 -6.72
CA PHE A 17 20.13 19.67 -6.33
C PHE A 17 20.51 19.31 -4.90
N ALA A 18 20.00 20.08 -3.94
CA ALA A 18 19.85 19.58 -2.59
C ALA A 18 19.00 18.32 -2.75
N GLN A 19 19.65 17.16 -2.67
CA GLN A 19 18.94 15.91 -2.56
C GLN A 19 17.99 16.10 -1.38
N GLN A 20 16.70 16.12 -1.67
CA GLN A 20 15.69 15.95 -0.65
C GLN A 20 15.96 14.57 -0.05
N ILE A 21 16.71 14.52 1.05
CA ILE A 21 16.62 13.42 1.99
C ILE A 21 15.16 13.52 2.44
N ALA A 22 14.25 12.77 1.81
CA ALA A 22 12.85 12.82 2.15
C ALA A 22 12.71 12.39 3.62
N PRO A 23 12.49 13.30 4.58
CA PRO A 23 12.50 12.97 6.00
C PRO A 23 11.13 12.48 6.47
N THR A 24 10.25 12.14 5.53
CA THR A 24 8.83 11.94 5.77
C THR A 24 8.33 10.84 4.86
N LEU A 25 7.50 9.97 5.43
CA LEU A 25 6.77 8.97 4.68
C LEU A 25 6.11 9.61 3.45
N LEU A 26 6.23 8.96 2.29
CA LEU A 26 5.51 9.29 1.07
C LEU A 26 4.01 9.51 1.40
N PRO A 27 3.37 10.52 0.81
CA PRO A 27 1.91 10.63 0.82
C PRO A 27 1.28 9.30 0.45
N LEU A 28 0.15 8.95 1.09
CA LEU A 28 -0.47 7.64 0.91
C LEU A 28 -0.86 7.40 -0.56
N GLU A 29 -1.18 8.45 -1.28
CA GLU A 29 -1.51 8.47 -2.70
C GLU A 29 -0.36 7.98 -3.60
N GLN A 30 0.88 8.14 -3.14
CA GLN A 30 2.09 7.72 -3.84
C GLN A 30 2.54 6.29 -3.48
N VAL A 31 2.02 5.73 -2.39
CA VAL A 31 2.27 4.32 -2.03
C VAL A 31 1.58 3.42 -3.04
N GLU A 32 2.29 2.39 -3.50
CA GLU A 32 1.79 1.38 -4.43
C GLU A 32 0.43 0.85 -3.96
N GLN A 33 -0.51 0.81 -4.92
CA GLN A 33 -1.86 0.35 -4.68
C GLN A 33 -2.18 -0.84 -5.58
N LEU A 34 -2.36 -2.00 -4.95
CA LEU A 34 -2.82 -3.20 -5.62
C LEU A 34 -4.35 -3.19 -5.69
N ILE A 35 -4.88 -3.25 -6.91
CA ILE A 35 -6.31 -3.29 -7.19
C ILE A 35 -6.72 -4.75 -7.39
N MET A 36 -7.58 -5.25 -6.50
CA MET A 36 -8.16 -6.59 -6.60
C MET A 36 -9.26 -6.62 -7.67
N PRO A 37 -9.58 -7.81 -8.21
CA PRO A 37 -10.77 -8.00 -9.03
C PRO A 37 -12.03 -7.48 -8.32
N PHE A 38 -12.96 -6.92 -9.09
CA PHE A 38 -14.23 -6.46 -8.55
C PHE A 38 -15.04 -7.63 -7.97
N VAL A 39 -15.70 -7.40 -6.85
CA VAL A 39 -16.57 -8.38 -6.20
C VAL A 39 -18.03 -8.08 -6.57
N GLU A 40 -18.60 -8.93 -7.43
CA GLU A 40 -20.00 -8.84 -7.86
C GLU A 40 -20.94 -9.50 -6.83
N ASN A 41 -21.35 -8.75 -5.80
CA ASN A 41 -22.14 -9.31 -4.71
C ASN A 41 -23.47 -9.94 -5.16
N ASP A 42 -24.17 -9.33 -6.12
CA ASP A 42 -25.46 -9.84 -6.58
C ASP A 42 -25.33 -11.26 -7.16
N VAL A 43 -24.26 -11.50 -7.92
CA VAL A 43 -23.93 -12.82 -8.47
C VAL A 43 -23.56 -13.80 -7.35
N LEU A 44 -22.74 -13.37 -6.40
CA LEU A 44 -22.30 -14.23 -5.28
C LEU A 44 -23.46 -14.62 -4.36
N VAL A 45 -24.36 -13.69 -4.05
CA VAL A 45 -25.54 -13.93 -3.23
C VAL A 45 -26.50 -14.89 -3.92
N ALA A 46 -26.75 -14.71 -5.22
CA ALA A 46 -27.60 -15.62 -5.99
C ALA A 46 -27.02 -17.04 -6.03
N LYS A 47 -25.71 -17.17 -6.28
CA LYS A 47 -25.00 -18.45 -6.28
C LYS A 47 -25.08 -19.14 -4.91
N GLU A 48 -24.81 -18.41 -3.83
CA GLU A 48 -24.87 -18.95 -2.47
C GLU A 48 -26.31 -19.36 -2.09
N ALA A 49 -27.34 -18.63 -2.53
CA ALA A 49 -28.72 -19.02 -2.34
C ALA A 49 -29.06 -20.38 -3.00
N GLN A 50 -28.56 -20.62 -4.21
CA GLN A 50 -28.71 -21.91 -4.90
C GLN A 50 -28.01 -23.05 -4.14
N ARG A 51 -26.76 -22.82 -3.70
CA ARG A 51 -25.99 -23.79 -2.91
C ARG A 51 -26.70 -24.15 -1.61
N ARG A 52 -27.26 -23.15 -0.94
CA ARG A 52 -28.04 -23.34 0.29
C ARG A 52 -29.32 -24.15 0.05
N ALA A 53 -30.01 -23.93 -1.07
CA ALA A 53 -31.17 -24.75 -1.45
C ALA A 53 -30.78 -26.23 -1.62
N ASN A 54 -29.55 -26.49 -2.08
CA ASN A 54 -28.97 -27.83 -2.20
C ASN A 54 -28.38 -28.38 -0.88
N ARG A 55 -28.55 -27.67 0.25
CA ARG A 55 -28.00 -28.02 1.57
C ARG A 55 -26.46 -28.12 1.60
N GLU A 56 -25.77 -27.38 0.74
CA GLU A 56 -24.32 -27.28 0.78
C GLU A 56 -23.85 -26.39 1.94
N ILE A 57 -22.56 -26.52 2.29
CA ILE A 57 -21.92 -25.67 3.29
C ILE A 57 -21.94 -24.22 2.79
N PRO A 58 -22.42 -23.26 3.62
CA PRO A 58 -22.47 -21.85 3.23
C PRO A 58 -21.10 -21.27 2.86
N GLU A 59 -21.04 -20.57 1.74
CA GLU A 59 -19.87 -19.78 1.33
C GLU A 59 -20.11 -18.31 1.65
N PHE A 60 -19.29 -17.76 2.55
CA PHE A 60 -19.44 -16.37 3.03
C PHE A 60 -18.37 -15.42 2.48
N ALA A 61 -17.36 -15.94 1.78
CA ALA A 61 -16.25 -15.17 1.24
C ALA A 61 -15.67 -15.87 0.01
N VAL A 62 -15.22 -15.09 -0.96
CA VAL A 62 -14.48 -15.57 -2.13
C VAL A 62 -12.98 -15.34 -1.92
N SER A 63 -12.19 -16.40 -2.11
CA SER A 63 -10.73 -16.30 -2.02
C SER A 63 -10.12 -15.82 -3.33
N GLN A 64 -9.19 -14.87 -3.22
CA GLN A 64 -8.37 -14.39 -4.33
C GLN A 64 -6.92 -14.79 -4.06
N ARG A 65 -6.35 -15.64 -4.92
CA ARG A 65 -4.95 -16.06 -4.78
C ARG A 65 -4.04 -14.98 -5.36
N VAL A 66 -3.07 -14.55 -4.56
CA VAL A 66 -2.07 -13.53 -4.93
C VAL A 66 -0.67 -13.99 -4.52
N SER A 67 0.35 -13.38 -5.13
CA SER A 67 1.77 -13.60 -4.78
C SER A 67 2.39 -12.25 -4.41
N ILE A 68 2.04 -11.74 -3.23
CA ILE A 68 2.53 -10.46 -2.72
C ILE A 68 3.71 -10.73 -1.80
N GLN A 69 4.83 -10.04 -2.06
CA GLN A 69 6.05 -10.14 -1.27
C GLN A 69 6.61 -8.73 -1.03
N PRO A 70 7.11 -8.39 0.19
CA PRO A 70 7.68 -7.07 0.45
C PRO A 70 8.87 -6.71 -0.43
N GLN A 71 9.54 -7.71 -1.03
CA GLN A 71 10.65 -7.51 -1.96
C GLN A 71 10.20 -7.04 -3.35
N THR A 72 8.96 -7.32 -3.73
CA THR A 72 8.45 -7.08 -5.10
C THR A 72 7.23 -6.17 -5.15
N HIS A 73 6.60 -5.91 -4.01
CA HIS A 73 5.40 -5.09 -3.91
C HIS A 73 5.53 -4.12 -2.73
N GLY A 74 4.88 -2.98 -2.86
CA GLY A 74 4.87 -1.92 -1.87
C GLY A 74 6.13 -1.07 -1.91
N ASN A 75 6.17 -0.10 -1.02
CA ASN A 75 7.28 0.83 -0.91
C ASN A 75 8.00 0.63 0.42
N TRP A 76 9.32 0.53 0.36
CA TRP A 76 10.21 0.62 1.51
C TRP A 76 10.71 2.04 1.67
N GLU A 77 10.67 2.54 2.91
CA GLU A 77 11.13 3.87 3.27
C GLU A 77 11.92 3.78 4.58
N VAL A 78 13.00 4.55 4.68
CA VAL A 78 13.83 4.61 5.89
C VAL A 78 13.64 5.98 6.52
N LEU A 79 13.19 6.00 7.77
CA LEU A 79 12.99 7.23 8.54
C LEU A 79 14.33 7.79 9.05
N ALA A 80 14.31 9.02 9.54
CA ALA A 80 15.50 9.70 10.07
C ALA A 80 16.15 8.97 11.26
N ASP A 81 15.38 8.20 12.03
CA ASP A 81 15.87 7.38 13.15
C ASP A 81 16.40 6.00 12.71
N GLY A 82 16.41 5.71 11.40
CA GLY A 82 16.84 4.43 10.82
C GLY A 82 15.75 3.37 10.77
N THR A 83 14.53 3.65 11.23
CA THR A 83 13.41 2.72 11.13
C THR A 83 13.02 2.47 9.67
N ALA A 84 13.04 1.22 9.23
CA ALA A 84 12.52 0.82 7.92
C ALA A 84 11.01 0.56 8.00
N VAL A 85 10.24 1.23 7.15
CA VAL A 85 8.80 1.10 7.05
C VAL A 85 8.44 0.57 5.66
N TRP A 86 7.67 -0.52 5.62
CA TRP A 86 7.08 -1.04 4.40
C TRP A 86 5.59 -0.73 4.36
N ARG A 87 5.09 -0.24 3.22
CA ARG A 87 3.67 0.06 3.03
C ARG A 87 3.19 -0.46 1.69
N LEU A 88 1.98 -1.01 1.70
CA LEU A 88 1.23 -1.43 0.53
C LEU A 88 -0.25 -1.08 0.74
N ARG A 89 -0.90 -0.58 -0.31
CA ARG A 89 -2.34 -0.33 -0.29
C ARG A 89 -3.06 -1.41 -1.08
N ILE A 90 -4.15 -1.92 -0.52
CA ILE A 90 -4.99 -2.91 -1.19
C ILE A 90 -6.39 -2.31 -1.34
N LEU A 91 -6.90 -2.28 -2.58
CA LEU A 91 -8.27 -1.88 -2.87
C LEU A 91 -9.02 -3.05 -3.47
N SER A 92 -10.08 -3.49 -2.79
CA SER A 92 -11.04 -4.46 -3.32
C SER A 92 -12.40 -3.79 -3.45
N LYS A 93 -12.77 -3.45 -4.68
CA LYS A 93 -14.06 -2.80 -4.96
C LYS A 93 -15.18 -3.84 -4.88
N GLY A 94 -16.30 -3.45 -4.27
CA GLY A 94 -17.44 -4.34 -4.04
C GLY A 94 -17.30 -5.22 -2.80
N ALA A 95 -16.11 -5.46 -2.27
CA ALA A 95 -15.95 -6.26 -1.06
C ALA A 95 -16.48 -5.53 0.19
N HIS A 96 -17.30 -6.20 0.98
CA HIS A 96 -17.79 -5.67 2.27
C HIS A 96 -16.73 -5.77 3.39
N SER A 97 -15.85 -6.77 3.32
CA SER A 97 -14.75 -7.00 4.25
C SER A 97 -13.56 -7.64 3.51
N LEU A 98 -12.39 -7.62 4.14
CA LEU A 98 -11.20 -8.31 3.66
C LEU A 98 -10.70 -9.27 4.73
N ASN A 99 -10.42 -10.49 4.32
CA ASN A 99 -9.64 -11.45 5.09
C ASN A 99 -8.29 -11.63 4.38
N LEU A 100 -7.20 -11.49 5.13
CA LEU A 100 -5.85 -11.55 4.59
C LEU A 100 -5.17 -12.81 5.13
N GLY A 101 -5.09 -13.82 4.28
CA GLY A 101 -4.38 -15.06 4.55
C GLY A 101 -2.90 -14.95 4.16
N PHE A 102 -2.01 -15.45 5.02
CA PHE A 102 -0.57 -15.52 4.75
C PHE A 102 -0.15 -16.97 4.56
N THR A 103 0.43 -17.28 3.39
CA THR A 103 1.06 -18.59 3.18
C THR A 103 2.38 -18.70 3.93
N ASN A 104 3.16 -17.62 3.96
CA ASN A 104 4.35 -17.49 4.78
C ASN A 104 4.26 -16.18 5.57
N PHE A 105 4.37 -16.28 6.89
CA PHE A 105 4.34 -15.14 7.79
C PHE A 105 5.56 -15.18 8.70
N SER A 106 6.53 -14.34 8.38
CA SER A 106 7.75 -14.18 9.16
C SER A 106 8.02 -12.70 9.36
N LEU A 107 7.99 -12.27 10.62
CA LEU A 107 8.38 -10.93 11.03
C LEU A 107 9.73 -11.01 11.74
N PRO A 108 10.71 -10.19 11.35
CA PRO A 108 11.96 -10.06 12.11
C PRO A 108 11.68 -9.70 13.57
N LYS A 109 12.63 -10.05 14.43
CA LYS A 109 12.60 -9.65 15.83
C LYS A 109 12.38 -8.14 15.95
N ASN A 110 11.42 -7.74 16.78
CA ASN A 110 10.98 -6.36 17.01
C ASN A 110 10.22 -5.69 15.85
N ALA A 111 9.92 -6.41 14.76
CA ALA A 111 9.06 -5.91 13.71
C ALA A 111 7.58 -6.04 14.08
N GLN A 112 6.77 -5.13 13.53
CA GLN A 112 5.33 -5.10 13.71
C GLN A 112 4.64 -4.94 12.36
N LEU A 113 3.55 -5.69 12.14
CA LEU A 113 2.66 -5.53 11.01
C LEU A 113 1.34 -4.91 11.47
N PHE A 114 0.88 -3.91 10.71
CA PHE A 114 -0.36 -3.21 10.96
C PHE A 114 -1.30 -3.31 9.76
N PHE A 115 -2.56 -3.63 10.01
CA PHE A 115 -3.63 -3.37 9.06
C PHE A 115 -4.32 -2.07 9.43
N ILE A 116 -4.33 -1.13 8.50
CA ILE A 116 -4.85 0.21 8.72
C ILE A 116 -5.88 0.49 7.64
N GLN A 117 -7.12 0.72 8.06
CA GLN A 117 -8.13 1.28 7.17
C GLN A 117 -8.01 2.80 7.18
N PRO A 118 -7.75 3.46 6.04
CA PRO A 118 -7.75 4.92 5.97
C PRO A 118 -9.21 5.41 6.01
N ARG A 119 -9.75 5.61 7.22
CA ARG A 119 -10.99 6.39 7.42
C ARG A 119 -10.62 7.70 8.11
N PRO A 120 -11.27 8.83 7.77
CA PRO A 120 -10.89 10.15 8.25
C PRO A 120 -10.99 10.36 9.78
N LYS A 121 -11.52 9.40 10.56
CA LYS A 121 -11.68 9.54 12.03
C LYS A 121 -11.50 8.27 12.86
N ARG A 122 -11.14 7.11 12.27
CA ARG A 122 -11.00 5.86 13.04
C ARG A 122 -10.06 4.89 12.34
N TYR A 123 -8.86 4.76 12.87
CA TYR A 123 -7.94 3.70 12.48
C TYR A 123 -8.29 2.44 13.28
N THR A 124 -8.96 1.47 12.66
CA THR A 124 -8.93 0.11 13.20
C THR A 124 -7.54 -0.43 12.93
N ARG A 125 -6.77 -0.65 13.99
CA ARG A 125 -5.41 -1.16 13.94
C ARG A 125 -5.40 -2.57 14.52
N SER A 126 -5.13 -3.56 13.68
CA SER A 126 -4.75 -4.89 14.14
C SER A 126 -3.23 -5.00 14.09
N ILE A 127 -2.60 -5.48 15.17
CA ILE A 127 -1.15 -5.57 15.32
C ILE A 127 -0.76 -7.03 15.37
N PHE A 128 0.20 -7.41 14.53
CA PHE A 128 0.96 -8.64 14.69
C PHE A 128 2.39 -8.28 15.06
N SER A 129 2.88 -8.83 16.16
CA SER A 129 4.25 -8.67 16.63
C SER A 129 4.87 -10.03 16.85
N SER A 130 6.13 -10.23 16.48
CA SER A 130 6.86 -11.43 16.88
C SER A 130 6.96 -11.47 18.41
N ARG A 131 6.39 -12.50 19.07
CA ARG A 131 6.77 -12.79 20.46
C ARG A 131 8.16 -13.44 20.43
N GLN A 132 9.06 -12.94 21.29
CA GLN A 132 10.35 -13.56 21.58
C GLN A 132 10.11 -14.95 22.17
#